data_AF-A0A9D4NUE8-F1
#
_entry.id   AF-A0A9D4NUE8-F1
#
_cell.length_a   1.000
_cell.length_b   1.000
_cell.length_c   1.000
_cell.angle_alpha   90.00
_cell.angle_beta   90.00
_cell.angle_gamma   90.00
#
_symmetry.space_group_name_H-M   'P 1'
#
loop_
_entity.id
_entity.type
_entity.pdbx_description
1 polymer ?
#
loop_
_entity_poly.entity_id
_entity_poly.type
_entity_poly.pdbx_seq_one_letter_code
_entity_poly.pdbx_strand_id
1 'polypeptide(L)'
;MSSSSINNGLTLISSSIFIILARFTYAYYVQNQQFYPICVKIIQHPLFIMATYINMIMIVQLTFEFISKYLFGHLRSIELEYINDNRWPLFLELSSSFVLFQPLFKLINIIHFCFIFYFTILHLLLEKRLEQINQIDDDNIEPDHLRLIIIQSLSAIINFIQIWSIYYHQRFILFISTTTMKTNMLLTLLFLYRYIYTTCLLIRCIGDYIMNIIDRLYYQNEWQEKLLYRSFIQMITCAICAISQTLIWMAMISNGIRALSLLRYAIRKWDKFLDCCYNLYRSYCTINRMMTMFSIPTIDEISNQQPCPICLDIMLDREYTRKAINCRHIYHRDCLKRWIHVRQFCPVCRETL
;
A
#
# COMPACT_ATOMS: atom_id res chain seq x y z
N MET A 1 4.59 16.59 -10.70
CA MET A 1 5.42 17.42 -9.80
C MET A 1 6.77 17.58 -10.47
N SER A 2 7.10 18.82 -10.82
CA SER A 2 8.05 19.21 -11.86
C SER A 2 9.51 19.19 -11.38
N SER A 3 10.45 19.10 -12.32
CA SER A 3 11.89 19.31 -12.12
C SER A 3 12.24 20.56 -11.30
N SER A 4 11.35 21.55 -11.25
CA SER A 4 11.47 22.74 -10.41
C SER A 4 11.38 22.47 -8.90
N SER A 5 10.61 21.49 -8.42
CA SER A 5 10.55 21.20 -6.97
C SER A 5 11.86 20.59 -6.47
N ILE A 6 12.44 19.68 -7.26
CA ILE A 6 13.72 19.02 -6.97
C ILE A 6 14.85 20.04 -6.97
N ASN A 7 14.91 20.92 -7.98
CA ASN A 7 15.92 21.97 -8.05
C ASN A 7 15.79 22.95 -6.89
N ASN A 8 14.57 23.35 -6.52
CA ASN A 8 14.36 24.23 -5.36
C ASN A 8 14.80 23.57 -4.05
N GLY A 9 14.50 22.27 -3.85
CA GLY A 9 14.96 21.53 -2.69
C GLY A 9 16.50 21.41 -2.61
N LEU A 10 17.16 21.13 -3.74
CA LEU A 10 18.62 21.09 -3.83
C LEU A 10 19.25 22.46 -3.53
N THR A 11 18.65 23.55 -4.01
CA THR A 11 19.15 24.91 -3.71
C THR A 11 18.98 25.28 -2.24
N LEU A 12 17.91 24.84 -1.58
CA LEU A 12 17.71 25.05 -0.15
C LEU A 12 18.75 24.29 0.68
N ILE A 13 19.04 23.04 0.33
CA ILE A 13 20.06 22.24 1.02
C ILE A 13 21.46 22.81 0.79
N SER A 14 21.80 23.22 -0.44
CA SER A 14 23.11 23.81 -0.70
C SER A 14 23.28 25.13 0.05
N SER A 15 22.23 25.95 0.12
CA SER A 15 22.25 27.20 0.90
C SER A 15 22.40 26.97 2.40
N SER A 16 21.73 25.96 2.97
CA SER A 16 21.81 25.65 4.40
C SER A 16 23.17 25.06 4.78
N ILE A 17 23.73 24.19 3.95
CA ILE A 17 25.09 23.65 4.12
C ILE A 17 26.12 24.77 4.02
N PHE A 18 25.96 25.70 3.08
CA PHE A 18 26.85 26.85 2.93
C PHE A 18 26.83 27.76 4.17
N ILE A 19 25.66 28.06 4.73
CA ILE A 19 25.53 28.85 5.98
C ILE A 19 26.20 28.13 7.15
N ILE A 20 26.04 26.80 7.24
CA ILE A 20 26.68 25.99 8.28
C ILE A 20 28.21 26.03 8.15
N LEU A 21 28.73 25.85 6.93
CA LEU A 21 30.16 25.90 6.64
C LEU A 21 30.75 27.29 6.90
N ALA A 22 30.06 28.36 6.51
CA ALA A 22 30.47 29.74 6.77
C ALA A 22 30.52 30.06 8.28
N ARG A 23 29.57 29.54 9.05
CA ARG A 23 29.57 29.67 10.52
C ARG A 23 30.70 28.86 11.16
N PHE A 24 31.01 27.70 10.60
CA PHE A 24 32.14 26.86 11.03
C PHE A 24 33.48 27.56 10.79
N THR A 25 33.69 28.14 9.60
CA THR A 25 34.93 28.86 9.27
C THR A 25 35.09 30.14 10.09
N TYR A 26 34.02 30.87 10.36
CA TYR A 26 34.04 32.03 11.25
C TYR A 26 34.43 31.66 12.69
N ALA A 27 33.82 30.60 13.24
CA ALA A 27 34.16 30.11 14.57
C ALA A 27 35.61 29.60 14.66
N TYR A 28 36.12 28.99 13.58
CA TYR A 28 37.51 28.54 13.47
C TYR A 28 38.52 29.69 13.45
N TYR A 29 38.18 30.78 12.77
CA TYR A 29 39.03 31.97 12.72
C TYR A 29 39.08 32.70 14.09
N VAL A 30 37.97 32.75 14.82
CA VAL A 30 37.87 33.47 16.11
C VAL A 30 38.46 32.69 17.29
N GLN A 31 38.44 31.35 17.29
CA GLN A 31 38.88 30.52 18.43
C GLN A 31 40.28 29.88 18.29
N ASN A 32 41.21 30.51 17.56
CA ASN A 32 42.63 30.11 17.52
C ASN A 32 42.87 28.63 17.11
N GLN A 33 42.21 28.16 16.03
CA GLN A 33 42.53 26.92 15.30
C GLN A 33 42.35 25.58 16.03
N GLN A 34 41.77 25.52 17.23
CA GLN A 34 41.51 24.25 17.92
C GLN A 34 40.23 23.57 17.41
N PHE A 35 40.37 22.53 16.56
CA PHE A 35 39.24 21.87 15.87
C PHE A 35 38.18 21.26 16.81
N TYR A 36 38.59 20.51 17.83
CA TYR A 36 37.67 19.73 18.66
C TYR A 36 36.70 20.58 19.50
N PRO A 37 37.15 21.61 20.25
CA PRO A 37 36.25 22.48 21.03
C PRO A 37 35.23 23.24 20.17
N ILE A 38 35.63 23.61 18.94
CA ILE A 38 34.75 24.29 17.98
C ILE A 38 33.62 23.35 17.55
N CYS A 39 33.96 22.11 17.17
CA CYS A 39 32.97 21.09 16.80
C CYS A 39 31.96 20.87 17.94
N VAL A 40 32.42 20.75 19.19
CA VAL A 40 31.53 20.56 20.34
C VAL A 40 30.60 21.77 20.53
N LYS A 41 31.12 23.01 20.50
CA LYS A 41 30.30 24.23 20.63
C LYS A 41 29.26 24.37 19.52
N ILE A 42 29.60 24.02 18.28
CA ILE A 42 28.70 24.12 17.14
C ILE A 42 27.61 23.05 17.23
N ILE A 43 27.98 21.80 17.54
CA ILE A 43 27.02 20.69 17.67
C ILE A 43 26.03 20.95 18.81
N GLN A 44 26.46 21.57 19.90
CA GLN A 44 25.59 21.92 21.02
C GLN A 44 24.67 23.12 20.74
N HIS A 45 24.93 23.90 19.70
CA HIS A 45 24.14 25.09 19.40
C HIS A 45 22.76 24.69 18.84
N PRO A 46 21.63 25.17 19.43
CA PRO A 46 20.29 24.71 19.05
C PRO A 46 19.95 24.98 17.58
N LEU A 47 20.40 26.11 17.03
CA LEU A 47 20.23 26.43 15.60
C LEU A 47 20.90 25.41 14.66
N PHE A 48 22.07 24.88 15.03
CA PHE A 48 22.77 23.88 14.21
C PHE A 48 22.04 22.53 14.28
N ILE A 49 21.59 22.14 15.47
CA ILE A 49 20.75 20.94 15.65
C ILE A 49 19.46 21.06 14.81
N MET A 50 18.77 22.20 14.87
CA MET A 50 17.56 22.41 14.06
C MET A 50 17.85 22.39 12.55
N ALA A 51 18.92 23.07 12.10
CA ALA A 51 19.30 23.07 10.70
C ALA A 51 19.65 21.67 10.19
N THR A 52 20.37 20.86 10.98
CA THR A 52 20.66 19.47 10.61
C THR A 52 19.40 18.61 10.51
N TYR A 53 18.43 18.73 11.43
CA TYR A 53 17.17 18.01 11.31
C TYR A 53 16.35 18.42 10.09
N ILE A 54 16.26 19.73 9.79
CA ILE A 54 15.57 20.22 8.57
C ILE A 54 16.25 19.66 7.32
N ASN A 55 17.58 19.68 7.27
CA ASN A 55 18.33 19.11 6.16
C ASN A 55 18.09 17.60 6.02
N MET A 56 18.04 16.84 7.11
CA MET A 56 17.72 15.41 7.07
C MET A 56 16.32 15.16 6.49
N ILE A 57 15.31 15.95 6.89
CA ILE A 57 13.96 15.82 6.36
C ILE A 57 13.94 16.14 4.85
N MET A 58 14.61 17.22 4.44
CA MET A 58 14.71 17.61 3.02
C MET A 58 15.41 16.55 2.17
N ILE A 59 16.51 15.96 2.66
CA ILE A 59 17.22 14.86 1.99
C ILE A 59 16.31 13.64 1.83
N VAL A 60 15.55 13.28 2.87
CA VAL A 60 14.60 12.15 2.81
C VAL A 60 13.49 12.43 1.79
N GLN A 61 12.99 13.66 1.70
CA GLN A 61 11.97 14.04 0.71
C GLN A 61 12.50 14.01 -0.73
N LEU A 62 13.70 14.56 -0.98
CA LEU A 62 14.32 14.54 -2.30
C LEU A 62 14.67 13.13 -2.77
N THR A 63 15.20 12.30 -1.87
CA THR A 63 15.47 10.89 -2.18
C THR A 63 14.17 10.15 -2.50
N PHE A 64 13.06 10.49 -1.84
CA PHE A 64 11.76 9.95 -2.20
C PHE A 64 11.28 10.37 -3.60
N GLU A 65 11.37 11.66 -3.95
CA GLU A 65 11.03 12.13 -5.29
C GLU A 65 11.90 11.49 -6.36
N PHE A 66 13.21 11.34 -6.09
CA PHE A 66 14.15 10.73 -7.02
C PHE A 66 13.86 9.25 -7.26
N ILE A 67 13.72 8.46 -6.18
CA ILE A 67 13.49 7.03 -6.30
C ILE A 67 12.09 6.74 -6.84
N SER A 68 11.06 7.50 -6.44
CA SER A 68 9.70 7.33 -6.99
C SER A 68 9.66 7.64 -8.49
N LYS A 69 10.36 8.69 -8.94
CA LYS A 69 10.51 9.01 -10.37
C LYS A 69 11.30 7.93 -11.12
N TYR A 70 12.35 7.37 -10.53
CA TYR A 70 13.14 6.30 -11.14
C TYR A 70 12.33 5.00 -11.25
N LEU A 71 11.71 4.55 -10.16
CA LEU A 71 10.97 3.29 -10.12
C LEU A 71 9.67 3.36 -10.93
N PHE A 72 8.89 4.44 -10.82
CA PHE A 72 7.54 4.52 -11.39
C PHE A 72 7.36 5.52 -12.54
N GLY A 73 8.38 6.36 -12.82
CA GLY A 73 8.26 7.40 -13.83
C GLY A 73 7.39 8.56 -13.37
N HIS A 74 6.48 9.02 -14.24
CA HIS A 74 5.58 10.13 -13.89
C HIS A 74 4.39 9.63 -13.07
N LEU A 75 4.22 10.21 -11.88
CA LEU A 75 3.09 9.95 -10.98
C LEU A 75 1.80 10.57 -11.55
N ARG A 76 0.69 9.82 -11.51
CA ARG A 76 -0.64 10.29 -11.97
C ARG A 76 -1.36 11.06 -10.86
N SER A 77 -2.35 11.88 -11.21
CA SER A 77 -3.17 12.63 -10.24
C SER A 77 -3.86 11.70 -9.23
N ILE A 78 -4.44 10.59 -9.71
CA ILE A 78 -5.12 9.59 -8.87
C ILE A 78 -4.15 8.94 -7.87
N GLU A 79 -2.90 8.72 -8.28
CA GLU A 79 -1.87 8.16 -7.38
C GLU A 79 -1.46 9.17 -6.32
N LEU A 80 -1.32 10.45 -6.69
CA LEU A 80 -0.97 11.53 -5.78
C LEU A 80 -2.08 11.78 -4.75
N GLU A 81 -3.34 11.77 -5.16
CA GLU A 81 -4.50 11.88 -4.26
C GLU A 81 -4.52 10.72 -3.26
N TYR A 82 -4.40 9.48 -3.75
CA TYR A 82 -4.36 8.30 -2.89
C TYR A 82 -3.20 8.31 -1.88
N ILE A 83 -2.01 8.76 -2.31
CA ILE A 83 -0.87 8.92 -1.41
C ILE A 83 -1.15 10.03 -0.38
N ASN A 84 -1.72 11.16 -0.81
CA ASN A 84 -2.00 12.27 0.09
C ASN A 84 -3.00 11.91 1.18
N ASP A 85 -4.02 11.12 0.85
CA ASP A 85 -5.03 10.66 1.80
C ASP A 85 -4.45 9.69 2.83
N ASN A 86 -3.50 8.83 2.42
CA ASN A 86 -2.93 7.80 3.28
C ASN A 86 -1.64 8.21 4.02
N ARG A 87 -0.86 9.18 3.50
CA ARG A 87 0.46 9.55 4.06
C ARG A 87 0.35 10.17 5.45
N TRP A 88 -0.65 11.02 5.69
CA TRP A 88 -0.79 11.73 6.97
C TRP A 88 -1.19 10.81 8.11
N PRO A 89 -2.21 9.93 7.97
CA PRO A 89 -2.50 8.91 8.96
C PRO A 89 -1.30 8.01 9.25
N LEU A 90 -0.55 7.60 8.20
CA LEU A 90 0.66 6.78 8.35
C LEU A 90 1.76 7.51 9.13
N PHE A 91 2.02 8.77 8.79
CA PHE A 91 3.03 9.59 9.47
C PHE A 91 2.70 9.75 10.95
N LEU A 92 1.44 10.09 11.28
CA LEU A 92 0.98 10.25 12.67
C LEU A 92 1.05 8.94 13.46
N GLU A 93 0.77 7.82 12.80
CA GLU A 93 0.86 6.51 13.42
C GLU A 93 2.31 6.17 13.78
N LEU A 94 3.23 6.39 12.84
CA LEU A 94 4.65 6.17 13.08
C LEU A 94 5.17 7.14 14.15
N SER A 95 4.86 8.44 14.05
CA SER A 95 5.34 9.46 14.99
C SER A 95 4.82 9.24 16.41
N SER A 96 3.68 8.55 16.57
CA SER A 96 3.18 8.19 17.90
C SER A 96 4.14 7.26 18.66
N SER A 97 4.89 6.40 17.96
CA SER A 97 5.93 5.56 18.59
C SER A 97 7.12 6.41 19.06
N PHE A 98 7.46 7.46 18.30
CA PHE A 98 8.47 8.44 18.69
C PHE A 98 8.13 9.13 20.00
N VAL A 99 6.89 9.60 20.14
CA VAL A 99 6.41 10.27 21.36
C VAL A 99 6.40 9.35 22.57
N LEU A 100 6.05 8.06 22.39
CA LEU A 100 6.00 7.10 23.49
C LEU A 100 7.38 6.68 24.01
N PHE A 101 8.41 6.69 23.16
CA PHE A 101 9.75 6.18 23.50
C PHE A 101 10.87 7.19 23.27
N GLN A 102 10.57 8.48 23.31
CA GLN A 102 11.52 9.58 23.07
C GLN A 102 12.95 9.37 23.64
N PRO A 103 13.14 8.98 24.93
CA PRO A 103 14.49 8.85 25.49
C PRO A 103 15.30 7.66 24.93
N LEU A 104 14.65 6.70 24.27
CA LEU A 104 15.30 5.50 23.73
C LEU A 104 15.69 5.65 22.24
N PHE A 105 15.28 6.74 21.57
CA PHE A 105 15.57 6.93 20.16
C PHE A 105 17.02 7.33 19.93
N LYS A 106 17.81 6.34 19.48
CA LYS A 106 19.12 6.56 18.86
C LYS A 106 18.95 6.85 17.36
N LEU A 107 19.99 7.39 16.73
CA LEU A 107 20.02 7.69 15.29
C LEU A 107 19.64 6.47 14.42
N ILE A 108 20.03 5.27 14.83
CA ILE A 108 19.66 4.01 14.17
C ILE A 108 18.12 3.81 14.12
N ASN A 109 17.40 4.13 15.19
CA ASN A 109 15.93 3.96 15.23
C ASN A 109 15.22 4.99 14.33
N ILE A 110 15.78 6.19 14.18
CA ILE A 110 15.28 7.22 13.25
C ILE A 110 15.47 6.74 11.80
N ILE A 111 16.60 6.10 11.49
CA ILE A 111 16.82 5.50 10.17
C ILE A 111 15.75 4.43 9.86
N HIS A 112 15.48 3.52 10.79
CA HIS A 112 14.43 2.50 10.63
C HIS A 112 13.04 3.12 10.40
N PHE A 113 12.72 4.18 11.16
CA PHE A 113 11.48 4.94 10.98
C PHE A 113 11.34 5.52 9.56
N CYS A 114 12.38 6.20 9.07
CA CYS A 114 12.38 6.80 7.74
C CYS A 114 12.19 5.74 6.66
N PHE A 115 12.90 4.60 6.77
CA PHE A 115 12.74 3.50 5.85
C PHE A 115 11.33 2.92 5.86
N ILE A 116 10.76 2.65 7.03
CA ILE A 116 9.39 2.15 7.14
C ILE A 116 8.40 3.09 6.45
N PHE A 117 8.47 4.39 6.73
CA PHE A 117 7.58 5.38 6.13
C PHE A 117 7.72 5.37 4.60
N TYR A 118 8.96 5.40 4.13
CA TYR A 118 9.32 5.39 2.71
C TYR A 118 8.76 4.18 1.98
N PHE A 119 9.05 2.97 2.49
CA PHE A 119 8.60 1.74 1.85
C PHE A 119 7.09 1.61 1.90
N THR A 120 6.44 1.97 3.00
CA THR A 120 4.98 1.88 3.06
C THR A 120 4.31 2.71 1.95
N ILE A 121 4.85 3.91 1.64
CA ILE A 121 4.35 4.72 0.51
C ILE A 121 4.63 4.04 -0.83
N LEU A 122 5.81 3.46 -1.04
CA LEU A 122 6.11 2.71 -2.27
C LEU A 122 5.14 1.54 -2.49
N HIS A 123 4.78 0.82 -1.43
CA HIS A 123 3.84 -0.31 -1.53
C HIS A 123 2.41 0.16 -1.86
N LEU A 124 1.97 1.28 -1.26
CA LEU A 124 0.69 1.92 -1.58
C LEU A 124 0.62 2.36 -3.04
N LEU A 125 1.73 2.87 -3.58
CA LEU A 125 1.83 3.26 -4.99
C LEU A 125 1.79 2.02 -5.90
N LEU A 126 2.51 0.96 -5.53
CA LEU A 126 2.55 -0.30 -6.28
C LEU A 126 1.16 -0.94 -6.41
N GLU A 127 0.36 -0.89 -5.35
CA GLU A 127 -1.04 -1.33 -5.37
C GLU A 127 -1.87 -0.58 -6.43
N LYS A 128 -1.74 0.75 -6.52
CA LYS A 128 -2.47 1.56 -7.50
C LYS A 128 -2.01 1.37 -8.94
N ARG A 129 -0.74 1.03 -9.14
CA ARG A 129 -0.22 0.67 -10.48
C ARG A 129 -0.72 -0.70 -10.92
N LEU A 130 -0.78 -1.68 -10.01
CA LEU A 130 -1.39 -2.98 -10.30
C LEU A 130 -2.88 -2.84 -10.66
N GLU A 131 -3.63 -2.02 -9.93
CA GLU A 131 -5.04 -1.75 -10.27
C GLU A 131 -5.21 -1.11 -11.65
N GLN A 132 -4.28 -0.24 -12.08
CA GLN A 132 -4.35 0.35 -13.41
C GLN A 132 -4.16 -0.68 -14.52
N ILE A 133 -3.16 -1.56 -14.39
CA ILE A 133 -2.90 -2.57 -15.42
C ILE A 133 -4.10 -3.48 -15.60
N ASN A 134 -4.86 -3.72 -14.52
CA ASN A 134 -6.08 -4.51 -14.59
C ASN A 134 -7.25 -3.81 -15.30
N GLN A 135 -7.17 -2.50 -15.53
CA GLN A 135 -8.21 -1.72 -16.21
C GLN A 135 -7.88 -1.45 -17.68
N ILE A 136 -6.65 -1.74 -18.12
CA ILE A 136 -6.20 -1.51 -19.49
C ILE A 136 -6.16 -2.88 -20.18
N ASP A 137 -7.10 -3.13 -21.10
CA ASP A 137 -7.30 -4.41 -21.79
C ASP A 137 -6.37 -4.61 -23.01
N ASP A 138 -5.27 -3.85 -23.14
CA ASP A 138 -4.44 -3.87 -24.35
C ASP A 138 -3.34 -4.95 -24.33
N ASP A 139 -3.26 -5.73 -25.42
CA ASP A 139 -2.38 -6.90 -25.52
C ASP A 139 -0.87 -6.59 -25.53
N ASN A 140 -0.45 -5.34 -25.80
CA ASN A 140 0.94 -4.97 -26.10
C ASN A 140 1.83 -4.57 -24.89
N ILE A 141 1.53 -4.99 -23.66
CA ILE A 141 2.11 -4.42 -22.41
C ILE A 141 3.24 -5.30 -21.77
N GLU A 142 3.99 -6.09 -22.55
CA GLU A 142 5.08 -6.92 -22.02
C GLU A 142 6.19 -6.18 -21.21
N PRO A 143 6.68 -4.97 -21.59
CA PRO A 143 7.76 -4.32 -20.85
C PRO A 143 7.34 -3.74 -19.48
N ASP A 144 6.06 -3.38 -19.29
CA ASP A 144 5.58 -2.84 -18.02
C ASP A 144 5.37 -3.94 -16.96
N HIS A 145 5.03 -5.16 -17.37
CA HIS A 145 4.95 -6.31 -16.46
C HIS A 145 6.32 -6.68 -15.89
N LEU A 146 7.36 -6.72 -16.73
CA LEU A 146 8.73 -6.95 -16.29
C LEU A 146 9.19 -5.89 -15.28
N ARG A 147 8.88 -4.63 -15.54
CA ARG A 147 9.17 -3.52 -14.61
C ARG A 147 8.49 -3.72 -13.26
N LEU A 148 7.22 -4.14 -13.23
CA LEU A 148 6.51 -4.40 -11.98
C LEU A 148 7.06 -5.59 -11.20
N ILE A 149 7.42 -6.69 -11.87
CA ILE A 149 8.07 -7.83 -11.24
C ILE A 149 9.40 -7.39 -10.59
N ILE A 150 10.19 -6.58 -11.29
CA ILE A 150 11.44 -6.04 -10.75
C ILE A 150 11.17 -5.17 -9.51
N ILE A 151 10.16 -4.29 -9.54
CA ILE A 151 9.85 -3.46 -8.37
C ILE A 151 9.34 -4.30 -7.19
N GLN A 152 8.49 -5.30 -7.43
CA GLN A 152 7.99 -6.20 -6.39
C GLN A 152 9.12 -7.01 -5.75
N SER A 153 10.01 -7.57 -6.57
CA SER A 153 11.16 -8.36 -6.09
C SER A 153 12.16 -7.51 -5.31
N LEU A 154 12.52 -6.32 -5.80
CA LEU A 154 13.36 -5.37 -5.07
C LEU A 154 12.73 -4.99 -3.73
N SER A 155 11.42 -4.73 -3.70
CA SER A 155 10.71 -4.41 -2.47
C SER A 155 10.70 -5.57 -1.47
N ALA A 156 10.58 -6.81 -1.94
CA ALA A 156 10.67 -8.01 -1.09
C ALA A 156 12.07 -8.18 -0.48
N ILE A 157 13.12 -8.02 -1.29
CA ILE A 157 14.52 -8.10 -0.83
C ILE A 157 14.78 -7.05 0.26
N ILE A 158 14.30 -5.82 0.05
CA ILE A 158 14.52 -4.74 1.02
C ILE A 158 13.75 -4.99 2.32
N ASN A 159 12.51 -5.47 2.27
CA ASN A 159 11.77 -5.85 3.50
C ASN A 159 12.50 -6.95 4.28
N PHE A 160 13.09 -7.94 3.59
CA PHE A 160 13.89 -8.97 4.24
C PHE A 160 15.13 -8.39 4.94
N ILE A 161 15.89 -7.53 4.25
CA ILE A 161 17.06 -6.83 4.82
C ILE A 161 16.68 -6.01 6.04
N GLN A 162 15.50 -5.39 6.05
CA GLN A 162 15.04 -4.57 7.17
C GLN A 162 14.69 -5.40 8.40
N ILE A 163 13.95 -6.49 8.22
CA ILE A 163 13.63 -7.43 9.30
C ILE A 163 14.94 -7.99 9.89
N TRP A 164 15.88 -8.34 9.02
CA TRP A 164 17.21 -8.77 9.41
C TRP A 164 17.94 -7.69 10.23
N SER A 165 17.97 -6.44 9.77
CA SER A 165 18.65 -5.33 10.46
C SER A 165 18.18 -5.16 11.91
N ILE A 166 16.88 -5.24 12.17
CA ILE A 166 16.31 -5.11 13.53
C ILE A 166 16.69 -6.30 14.39
N TYR A 167 16.65 -7.51 13.85
CA TYR A 167 17.05 -8.72 14.57
C TYR A 167 18.50 -8.60 15.05
N TYR A 168 19.40 -8.14 14.19
CA TYR A 168 20.80 -7.88 14.55
C TYR A 168 20.93 -6.73 15.55
N HIS A 169 20.17 -5.65 15.37
CA HIS A 169 20.17 -4.53 16.30
C HIS A 169 19.72 -4.96 17.71
N GLN A 170 18.68 -5.78 17.80
CA GLN A 170 18.21 -6.35 19.06
C GLN A 170 19.27 -7.23 19.70
N ARG A 171 19.91 -8.12 18.92
CA ARG A 171 21.00 -8.97 19.43
C ARG A 171 22.19 -8.16 19.94
N PHE A 172 22.52 -7.05 19.26
CA PHE A 172 23.57 -6.13 19.68
C PHE A 172 23.23 -5.38 20.98
N ILE A 173 21.97 -4.95 21.15
CA ILE A 173 21.52 -4.32 22.40
C ILE A 173 21.56 -5.32 23.56
N LEU A 174 21.12 -6.57 23.33
CA LEU A 174 21.18 -7.65 24.32
C LEU A 174 22.64 -7.92 24.76
N PHE A 175 23.60 -7.78 23.85
CA PHE A 175 25.03 -7.99 24.14
C PHE A 175 25.64 -6.87 25.01
N ILE A 176 25.24 -5.61 24.82
CA ILE A 176 25.89 -4.46 25.46
C ILE A 176 25.30 -4.10 26.83
N SER A 177 24.00 -4.28 27.05
CA SER A 177 23.37 -3.73 28.26
C SER A 177 22.31 -4.65 28.85
N THR A 178 22.58 -5.21 30.04
CA THR A 178 21.65 -6.07 30.79
C THR A 178 20.53 -5.32 31.51
N THR A 179 20.66 -4.00 31.70
CA THR A 179 19.76 -3.20 32.56
C THR A 179 18.63 -2.47 31.84
N THR A 180 18.72 -2.24 30.52
CA THR A 180 17.67 -1.55 29.71
C THR A 180 16.83 -2.49 28.83
N MET A 181 16.83 -3.78 29.15
CA MET A 181 16.31 -4.84 28.29
C MET A 181 14.81 -4.70 27.98
N LYS A 182 13.98 -4.43 29.00
CA LYS A 182 12.52 -4.48 28.85
C LYS A 182 11.97 -3.40 27.91
N THR A 183 12.44 -2.17 28.02
CA THR A 183 11.94 -1.04 27.21
C THR A 183 12.45 -1.08 25.78
N ASN A 184 13.71 -1.48 25.57
CA ASN A 184 14.25 -1.68 24.23
C ASN A 184 13.57 -2.84 23.49
N MET A 185 13.17 -3.91 24.19
CA MET A 185 12.37 -4.99 23.58
C MET A 185 10.97 -4.52 23.15
N LEU A 186 10.33 -3.63 23.90
CA LEU A 186 9.02 -3.08 23.50
C LEU A 186 9.13 -2.21 22.25
N LEU A 187 10.20 -1.42 22.14
CA LEU A 187 10.49 -0.63 20.95
C LEU A 187 10.77 -1.54 19.73
N THR A 188 11.50 -2.64 19.89
CA THR A 188 11.73 -3.58 18.77
C THR A 188 10.45 -4.27 18.32
N LEU A 189 9.53 -4.61 19.25
CA LEU A 189 8.20 -5.12 18.90
C LEU A 189 7.37 -4.10 18.10
N LEU A 190 7.47 -2.80 18.43
CA LEU A 190 6.83 -1.72 17.67
C LEU A 190 7.40 -1.54 16.27
N PHE A 191 8.68 -1.83 16.05
CA PHE A 191 9.20 -1.87 14.70
C PHE A 191 8.75 -3.14 13.98
N LEU A 192 8.85 -4.30 14.63
CA LEU A 192 8.54 -5.61 14.05
C LEU A 192 7.14 -5.66 13.41
N TYR A 193 6.11 -5.20 14.11
CA TYR A 193 4.75 -5.23 13.56
C TYR A 193 4.56 -4.38 12.33
N ARG A 194 5.34 -3.31 12.25
CA ARG A 194 5.25 -2.42 11.11
C ARG A 194 5.87 -3.05 9.88
N TYR A 195 6.92 -3.85 10.06
CA TYR A 195 7.44 -4.71 9.01
C TYR A 195 6.50 -5.86 8.68
N ILE A 196 5.79 -6.43 9.66
CA ILE A 196 4.70 -7.40 9.38
C ILE A 196 3.61 -6.74 8.51
N TYR A 197 3.26 -5.49 8.79
CA TYR A 197 2.29 -4.76 7.97
C TYR A 197 2.78 -4.55 6.52
N THR A 198 4.04 -4.16 6.31
CA THR A 198 4.58 -3.98 4.95
C THR A 198 4.73 -5.31 4.20
N THR A 199 5.09 -6.40 4.89
CA THR A 199 5.16 -7.73 4.26
C THR A 199 3.79 -8.27 3.89
N CYS A 200 2.76 -8.11 4.74
CA CYS A 200 1.40 -8.48 4.39
C CYS A 200 0.89 -7.71 3.17
N LEU A 201 1.20 -6.42 3.06
CA LEU A 201 0.90 -5.62 1.87
C LEU A 201 1.61 -6.16 0.62
N LEU A 202 2.88 -6.55 0.72
CA LEU A 202 3.60 -7.18 -0.40
C LEU A 202 2.94 -8.47 -0.86
N ILE A 203 2.65 -9.37 0.08
CA ILE A 203 2.07 -10.67 -0.22
C ILE A 203 0.74 -10.48 -0.96
N ARG A 204 -0.06 -9.51 -0.52
CA ARG A 204 -1.30 -9.16 -1.22
C ARG A 204 -1.05 -8.61 -2.63
N CYS A 205 -0.11 -7.68 -2.81
CA CYS A 205 0.22 -7.15 -4.14
C CYS A 205 0.72 -8.25 -5.10
N ILE A 206 1.54 -9.18 -4.60
CA ILE A 206 2.01 -10.35 -5.34
C ILE A 206 0.83 -11.27 -5.67
N GLY A 207 -0.05 -11.54 -4.71
CA GLY A 207 -1.27 -12.32 -4.91
C GLY A 207 -2.16 -11.73 -6.00
N ASP A 208 -2.46 -10.43 -5.91
CA ASP A 208 -3.23 -9.71 -6.94
C ASP A 208 -2.54 -9.82 -8.30
N TYR A 209 -1.22 -9.67 -8.38
CA TYR A 209 -0.45 -9.79 -9.61
C TYR A 209 -0.55 -11.19 -10.25
N ILE A 210 -0.36 -12.25 -9.45
CA ILE A 210 -0.48 -13.64 -9.89
C ILE A 210 -1.89 -13.91 -10.44
N MET A 211 -2.91 -13.44 -9.73
CA MET A 211 -4.31 -13.60 -10.16
C MET A 211 -4.58 -12.92 -11.50
N ASN A 212 -3.96 -11.77 -11.78
CA ASN A 212 -4.12 -11.09 -13.06
C ASN A 212 -3.41 -11.83 -14.20
N ILE A 213 -2.26 -12.44 -13.95
CA ILE A 213 -1.59 -13.29 -14.95
C ILE A 213 -2.46 -14.51 -15.27
N ILE A 214 -3.00 -15.18 -14.25
CA ILE A 214 -3.86 -16.35 -14.44
C ILE A 214 -5.12 -15.98 -15.23
N ASP A 215 -5.76 -14.86 -14.89
CA ASP A 215 -6.94 -14.34 -15.60
C ASP A 215 -6.65 -14.11 -17.09
N ARG A 216 -5.48 -13.54 -17.40
CA ARG A 216 -5.06 -13.27 -18.77
C ARG A 216 -4.72 -14.54 -19.56
N LEU A 217 -3.98 -15.47 -18.96
CA LEU A 217 -3.49 -16.68 -19.65
C LEU A 217 -4.58 -17.74 -19.86
N TYR A 218 -5.47 -17.94 -18.88
CA TYR A 218 -6.43 -19.04 -18.90
C TYR A 218 -7.86 -18.59 -19.18
N TYR A 219 -8.26 -17.41 -18.70
CA TYR A 219 -9.66 -16.98 -18.67
C TYR A 219 -9.96 -15.82 -19.63
N GLN A 220 -8.99 -15.35 -20.42
CA GLN A 220 -9.16 -14.24 -21.38
C GLN A 220 -9.86 -13.02 -20.74
N ASN A 221 -9.46 -12.65 -19.51
CA ASN A 221 -10.03 -11.56 -18.70
C ASN A 221 -11.50 -11.75 -18.26
N GLU A 222 -12.04 -12.96 -18.36
CA GLU A 222 -13.43 -13.26 -17.98
C GLU A 222 -13.59 -13.98 -16.63
N TRP A 223 -12.55 -14.01 -15.79
CA TRP A 223 -12.61 -14.76 -14.54
C TRP A 223 -13.54 -14.12 -13.50
N GLN A 224 -14.80 -14.57 -13.45
CA GLN A 224 -15.83 -14.03 -12.55
C GLN A 224 -15.47 -14.21 -11.06
N GLU A 225 -14.86 -15.33 -10.69
CA GLU A 225 -14.51 -15.65 -9.29
C GLU A 225 -13.30 -14.87 -8.77
N LYS A 226 -12.54 -14.21 -9.66
CA LYS A 226 -11.40 -13.36 -9.30
C LYS A 226 -11.75 -12.34 -8.21
N LEU A 227 -12.95 -11.76 -8.26
CA LEU A 227 -13.42 -10.80 -7.27
C LEU A 227 -13.53 -11.42 -5.86
N LEU A 228 -13.98 -12.68 -5.75
CA LEU A 228 -14.04 -13.41 -4.48
C LEU A 228 -12.66 -13.62 -3.91
N TYR A 229 -11.76 -14.19 -4.72
CA TYR A 229 -10.38 -14.45 -4.31
C TYR A 229 -9.67 -13.18 -3.86
N ARG A 230 -9.83 -12.07 -4.60
CA ARG A 230 -9.27 -10.76 -4.21
C ARG A 230 -9.83 -10.28 -2.87
N SER A 231 -11.14 -10.35 -2.67
CA SER A 231 -11.77 -9.97 -1.40
C SER A 231 -11.34 -10.87 -0.23
N PHE A 232 -11.08 -12.15 -0.50
CA PHE A 232 -10.62 -13.11 0.50
C PHE A 232 -9.16 -12.85 0.93
N ILE A 233 -8.24 -12.63 -0.03
CA ILE A 233 -6.85 -12.27 0.26
C ILE A 233 -6.79 -10.95 1.05
N GLN A 234 -7.61 -9.96 0.67
CA GLN A 234 -7.73 -8.70 1.39
C GLN A 234 -8.23 -8.89 2.83
N MET A 235 -9.23 -9.74 3.04
CA MET A 235 -9.75 -10.05 4.38
C MET A 235 -8.69 -10.70 5.28
N ILE A 236 -7.97 -11.71 4.77
CA ILE A 236 -6.87 -12.35 5.52
C ILE A 236 -5.80 -11.33 5.90
N THR A 237 -5.41 -10.48 4.95
CA THR A 237 -4.43 -9.43 5.16
C THR A 237 -4.87 -8.45 6.26
N CYS A 238 -6.13 -7.99 6.22
CA CYS A 238 -6.70 -7.13 7.26
C CYS A 238 -6.75 -7.83 8.62
N ALA A 239 -7.10 -9.12 8.67
CA ALA A 239 -7.14 -9.89 9.90
C ALA A 239 -5.76 -9.96 10.58
N ILE A 240 -4.72 -10.32 9.83
CA ILE A 240 -3.34 -10.38 10.34
C ILE A 240 -2.90 -9.00 10.88
N CYS A 241 -3.22 -7.93 10.16
CA CYS A 241 -2.88 -6.56 10.57
C CYS A 241 -3.64 -6.11 11.83
N ALA A 242 -4.93 -6.44 11.96
CA ALA A 242 -5.74 -6.08 13.11
C ALA A 242 -5.31 -6.86 14.36
N ILE A 243 -5.07 -8.16 14.22
CA ILE A 243 -4.63 -9.05 15.30
C ILE A 243 -3.23 -8.66 15.79
N SER A 244 -2.28 -8.43 14.88
CA SER A 244 -0.93 -8.00 15.26
C SER A 244 -0.94 -6.67 16.03
N GLN A 245 -1.74 -5.69 15.59
CA GLN A 245 -1.87 -4.40 16.27
C GLN A 245 -2.50 -4.53 17.67
N THR A 246 -3.52 -5.37 17.85
CA THR A 246 -4.12 -5.59 19.17
C THR A 246 -3.18 -6.32 20.12
N LEU A 247 -2.45 -7.33 19.64
CA LEU A 247 -1.47 -8.06 20.45
C LEU A 247 -0.39 -7.13 21.03
N ILE A 248 0.07 -6.17 20.23
CA ILE A 248 1.11 -5.23 20.67
C ILE A 248 0.55 -4.21 21.63
N TRP A 249 -0.65 -3.71 21.36
CA TRP A 249 -1.33 -2.83 22.30
C TRP A 249 -1.52 -3.51 23.67
N MET A 250 -1.92 -4.78 23.67
CA MET A 250 -2.04 -5.59 24.89
C MET A 250 -0.68 -5.80 25.57
N ALA A 251 0.38 -6.10 24.82
CA ALA A 251 1.74 -6.24 25.35
C ALA A 251 2.30 -4.93 25.95
N MET A 252 1.88 -3.78 25.43
CA MET A 252 2.26 -2.47 25.95
C MET A 252 1.57 -2.15 27.28
N ILE A 253 0.29 -2.47 27.39
CA ILE A 253 -0.50 -2.26 28.62
C ILE A 253 -0.05 -3.19 29.75
N SER A 254 0.24 -4.45 29.44
CA SER A 254 0.72 -5.41 30.46
C SER A 254 2.04 -4.98 31.09
N ASN A 255 2.87 -4.22 30.36
CA ASN A 255 4.12 -3.64 30.85
C ASN A 255 3.96 -2.24 31.46
N GLY A 256 2.72 -1.78 31.69
CA GLY A 256 2.41 -0.53 32.38
C GLY A 256 2.52 0.74 31.53
N ILE A 257 2.76 0.64 30.21
CA ILE A 257 2.85 1.80 29.32
C ILE A 257 1.46 2.15 28.79
N ARG A 258 0.97 3.34 29.15
CA ARG A 258 -0.35 3.84 28.71
C ARG A 258 -0.29 4.41 27.30
N ALA A 259 -0.35 3.52 26.30
CA ALA A 259 -0.35 3.89 24.88
C ALA A 259 -1.77 3.99 24.29
N LEU A 260 -2.58 4.96 24.77
CA LEU A 260 -3.95 5.18 24.27
C LEU A 260 -4.00 5.51 22.77
N SER A 261 -2.94 6.12 22.23
CA SER A 261 -2.80 6.37 20.80
C SER A 261 -2.87 5.07 19.98
N LEU A 262 -2.25 3.98 20.46
CA LEU A 262 -2.24 2.67 19.81
C LEU A 262 -3.64 2.01 19.78
N LEU A 263 -4.50 2.30 20.76
CA LEU A 263 -5.90 1.82 20.76
C LEU A 263 -6.69 2.42 19.59
N ARG A 264 -6.56 3.73 19.36
CA ARG A 264 -7.22 4.41 18.23
C ARG A 264 -6.83 3.77 16.89
N TYR A 265 -5.57 3.35 16.75
CA TYR A 265 -5.10 2.66 15.55
C TYR A 265 -5.63 1.22 15.46
N ALA A 266 -5.72 0.50 16.57
CA ALA A 266 -6.35 -0.82 16.60
C ALA A 266 -7.81 -0.77 16.14
N ILE A 267 -8.61 0.18 16.66
CA ILE A 267 -10.01 0.35 16.27
C ILE A 267 -10.14 0.56 14.75
N ARG A 268 -9.36 1.48 14.17
CA ARG A 268 -9.36 1.72 12.71
C ARG A 268 -9.00 0.49 11.88
N LYS A 269 -8.12 -0.40 12.38
CA LYS A 269 -7.77 -1.64 11.69
C LYS A 269 -8.91 -2.66 11.75
N TRP A 270 -9.63 -2.71 12.86
CA TRP A 270 -10.84 -3.52 13.00
C TRP A 270 -11.98 -3.01 12.13
N ASP A 271 -12.20 -1.69 12.05
CA ASP A 271 -13.18 -1.10 11.14
C ASP A 271 -12.90 -1.52 9.69
N LYS A 272 -11.63 -1.40 9.25
CA LYS A 272 -11.20 -1.87 7.92
C LYS A 272 -11.40 -3.38 7.72
N PHE A 273 -11.24 -4.19 8.77
CA PHE A 273 -11.49 -5.63 8.70
C PHE A 273 -12.98 -5.93 8.52
N LEU A 274 -13.85 -5.26 9.26
CA LEU A 274 -15.31 -5.37 9.12
C LEU A 274 -15.78 -4.96 7.72
N ASP A 275 -15.23 -3.87 7.18
CA ASP A 275 -15.48 -3.45 5.80
C ASP A 275 -15.05 -4.54 4.79
N CYS A 276 -13.94 -5.23 5.05
CA CYS A 276 -13.50 -6.33 4.19
C CYS A 276 -14.43 -7.55 4.28
N CYS A 277 -14.94 -7.88 5.46
CA CYS A 277 -15.95 -8.93 5.62
C CYS A 277 -17.24 -8.59 4.86
N TYR A 278 -17.69 -7.34 4.94
CA TYR A 278 -18.84 -6.86 4.19
C TYR A 278 -18.60 -6.95 2.67
N ASN A 279 -17.41 -6.56 2.20
CA ASN A 279 -17.05 -6.66 0.78
C ASN A 279 -16.98 -8.12 0.28
N LEU A 280 -16.51 -9.06 1.10
CA LEU A 280 -16.53 -10.50 0.78
C LEU A 280 -17.97 -11.03 0.71
N TYR A 281 -18.82 -10.68 1.67
CA TYR A 281 -20.23 -11.04 1.64
C TYR A 281 -20.91 -10.48 0.39
N ARG A 282 -20.65 -9.22 0.06
CA ARG A 282 -21.17 -8.55 -1.13
C ARG A 282 -20.69 -9.24 -2.42
N SER A 283 -19.40 -9.57 -2.53
CA SER A 283 -18.85 -10.26 -3.70
C SER A 283 -19.46 -11.65 -3.87
N TYR A 284 -19.64 -12.39 -2.78
CA TYR A 284 -20.35 -13.68 -2.77
C TYR A 284 -21.79 -13.56 -3.28
N CYS A 285 -22.58 -12.62 -2.72
CA CYS A 285 -23.95 -12.42 -3.17
C CYS A 285 -24.04 -12.01 -4.64
N THR A 286 -23.11 -11.19 -5.15
CA THR A 286 -23.12 -10.79 -6.57
C THR A 286 -22.89 -11.97 -7.50
N ILE A 287 -21.96 -12.87 -7.17
CA ILE A 287 -21.67 -14.05 -8.00
C ILE A 287 -22.79 -15.08 -7.90
N ASN A 288 -23.32 -15.31 -6.69
CA ASN A 288 -24.44 -16.22 -6.53
C ASN A 288 -25.70 -15.73 -7.27
N ARG A 289 -25.96 -14.42 -7.29
CA ARG A 289 -27.03 -13.83 -8.12
C ARG A 289 -26.79 -14.05 -9.61
N MET A 290 -25.56 -13.87 -10.10
CA MET A 290 -25.23 -14.14 -11.51
C MET A 290 -25.44 -15.62 -11.87
N MET A 291 -25.14 -16.56 -10.97
CA MET A 291 -25.34 -17.99 -11.24
C MET A 291 -26.80 -18.45 -11.11
N THR A 292 -27.57 -17.85 -10.19
CA THR A 292 -28.95 -18.28 -9.87
C THR A 292 -30.04 -17.60 -10.68
N MET A 293 -29.73 -16.47 -11.34
CA MET A 293 -30.70 -15.72 -12.15
C MET A 293 -30.63 -16.04 -13.65
N PHE A 294 -29.57 -16.71 -14.10
CA PHE A 294 -29.34 -16.99 -15.53
C PHE A 294 -29.03 -18.46 -15.80
N SER A 295 -29.80 -19.09 -16.69
CA SER A 295 -29.56 -20.45 -17.16
C SER A 295 -29.07 -20.48 -18.61
N ILE A 296 -28.53 -21.62 -19.04
CA ILE A 296 -28.19 -21.85 -20.44
C ILE A 296 -29.48 -22.30 -21.15
N PRO A 297 -29.97 -21.58 -22.18
CA PRO A 297 -31.18 -21.98 -22.91
C PRO A 297 -30.99 -23.33 -23.62
N THR A 298 -32.06 -24.07 -23.92
CA THR A 298 -31.97 -25.31 -24.71
C THR A 298 -31.81 -25.00 -26.21
N ILE A 299 -31.33 -25.96 -27.01
CA ILE A 299 -31.10 -25.77 -28.46
C ILE A 299 -32.42 -25.40 -29.17
N ASP A 300 -33.52 -26.00 -28.76
CA ASP A 300 -34.87 -25.71 -29.29
C ASP A 300 -35.38 -24.32 -28.90
N GLU A 301 -34.89 -23.73 -27.80
CA GLU A 301 -35.25 -22.38 -27.40
C GLU A 301 -34.46 -21.32 -28.16
N ILE A 302 -33.23 -21.64 -28.58
CA ILE A 302 -32.38 -20.77 -29.39
C ILE A 302 -32.90 -20.74 -30.84
N SER A 303 -33.28 -21.91 -31.39
CA SER A 303 -33.78 -22.01 -32.76
C SER A 303 -35.13 -21.31 -32.97
N ASN A 304 -35.92 -21.17 -31.91
CA ASN A 304 -37.25 -20.55 -31.93
C ASN A 304 -37.26 -19.05 -31.59
N GLN A 305 -36.13 -18.43 -31.19
CA GLN A 305 -36.09 -17.04 -30.72
C GLN A 305 -35.42 -16.05 -31.69
N GLN A 306 -35.91 -14.80 -31.59
CA GLN A 306 -35.48 -13.60 -32.30
C GLN A 306 -34.04 -13.19 -31.96
N PRO A 307 -33.38 -12.35 -32.78
CA PRO A 307 -32.05 -11.79 -32.49
C PRO A 307 -31.95 -11.17 -31.09
N CYS A 308 -30.75 -11.10 -30.52
CA CYS A 308 -30.54 -10.60 -29.16
C CYS A 308 -31.14 -9.19 -29.00
N PRO A 309 -32.02 -8.94 -28.02
CA PRO A 309 -32.71 -7.64 -27.91
C PRO A 309 -31.82 -6.43 -27.60
N ILE A 310 -30.54 -6.67 -27.27
CA ILE A 310 -29.57 -5.62 -26.89
C ILE A 310 -28.73 -5.19 -28.08
N CYS A 311 -28.16 -6.14 -28.84
CA CYS A 311 -27.31 -5.85 -30.01
C CYS A 311 -28.00 -6.09 -31.35
N LEU A 312 -29.17 -6.74 -31.36
CA LEU A 312 -29.94 -7.14 -32.55
C LEU A 312 -29.24 -8.17 -33.45
N ASP A 313 -28.17 -8.81 -32.97
CA ASP A 313 -27.44 -9.86 -33.69
C ASP A 313 -27.99 -11.27 -33.42
N ILE A 314 -27.70 -12.19 -34.35
CA ILE A 314 -28.12 -13.59 -34.29
C ILE A 314 -27.42 -14.32 -33.13
N MET A 315 -28.17 -15.12 -32.39
CA MET A 315 -27.67 -15.95 -31.30
C MET A 315 -27.33 -17.35 -31.82
N LEU A 316 -26.10 -17.54 -32.31
CA LEU A 316 -25.66 -18.80 -32.94
C LEU A 316 -25.15 -19.82 -31.91
N ASP A 317 -24.48 -19.34 -30.85
CA ASP A 317 -23.79 -20.21 -29.91
C ASP A 317 -24.44 -20.27 -28.53
N ARG A 318 -24.85 -21.49 -28.13
CA ARG A 318 -25.49 -21.77 -26.86
C ARG A 318 -24.66 -21.34 -25.64
N GLU A 319 -23.34 -21.49 -25.69
CA GLU A 319 -22.43 -21.15 -24.58
C GLU A 319 -22.29 -19.64 -24.36
N TYR A 320 -22.49 -18.85 -25.41
CA TYR A 320 -22.47 -17.39 -25.37
C TYR A 320 -23.86 -16.79 -25.20
N THR A 321 -24.88 -17.60 -24.86
CA THR A 321 -26.23 -17.13 -24.59
C THR A 321 -26.66 -17.40 -23.15
N ARG A 322 -27.44 -16.49 -22.59
CA ARG A 322 -27.96 -16.57 -21.21
C ARG A 322 -29.45 -16.30 -21.23
N LYS A 323 -30.20 -17.15 -20.55
CA LYS A 323 -31.64 -17.04 -20.35
C LYS A 323 -31.92 -16.56 -18.94
N ALA A 324 -32.64 -15.44 -18.81
CA ALA A 324 -33.12 -14.99 -17.51
C ALA A 324 -34.15 -15.99 -16.95
N ILE A 325 -33.97 -16.47 -15.73
CA ILE A 325 -34.81 -17.51 -15.15
C ILE A 325 -36.24 -17.01 -14.88
N ASN A 326 -36.38 -15.77 -14.41
CA ASN A 326 -37.67 -15.19 -14.04
C ASN A 326 -38.54 -14.87 -15.26
N CYS A 327 -37.99 -14.21 -16.28
CA CYS A 327 -38.73 -13.74 -17.44
C CYS A 327 -38.48 -14.54 -18.73
N ARG A 328 -37.59 -15.53 -18.71
CA ARG A 328 -37.24 -16.46 -19.81
C ARG A 328 -36.70 -15.82 -21.10
N HIS A 329 -36.41 -14.52 -21.10
CA HIS A 329 -35.77 -13.82 -22.22
C HIS A 329 -34.29 -14.24 -22.37
N ILE A 330 -33.86 -14.42 -23.62
CA ILE A 330 -32.51 -14.87 -23.98
C ILE A 330 -31.69 -13.69 -24.54
N TYR A 331 -30.43 -13.62 -24.14
CA TYR A 331 -29.46 -12.59 -24.54
C TYR A 331 -28.09 -13.21 -24.81
N HIS A 332 -27.21 -12.53 -25.55
CA HIS A 332 -25.78 -12.85 -25.47
C HIS A 332 -25.26 -12.56 -24.06
N ARG A 333 -24.37 -13.43 -23.56
CA ARG A 333 -23.74 -13.34 -22.24
C ARG A 333 -23.12 -11.96 -22.02
N ASP A 334 -22.41 -11.43 -23.00
CA ASP A 334 -21.67 -10.17 -22.88
C ASP A 334 -22.57 -8.95 -22.93
N CYS A 335 -23.57 -8.99 -23.81
CA CYS A 335 -24.61 -7.97 -23.89
C CYS A 335 -25.38 -7.84 -22.56
N LEU A 336 -25.77 -8.98 -22.00
CA LEU A 336 -26.47 -9.04 -20.71
C LEU A 336 -25.57 -8.57 -19.55
N LYS A 337 -24.30 -9.01 -19.53
CA LYS A 337 -23.31 -8.60 -18.52
C LYS A 337 -23.15 -7.07 -18.52
N ARG A 338 -22.93 -6.46 -19.68
CA ARG A 338 -22.84 -4.99 -19.83
C ARG A 338 -24.12 -4.29 -19.38
N TRP A 339 -25.29 -4.83 -19.73
CA TRP A 339 -26.57 -4.24 -19.34
C TRP A 339 -26.79 -4.23 -17.82
N ILE A 340 -26.52 -5.35 -17.14
CA ILE A 340 -26.72 -5.47 -15.68
C ILE A 340 -25.83 -4.51 -14.89
N HIS A 341 -24.64 -4.19 -15.41
CA HIS A 341 -23.78 -3.17 -14.81
C HIS A 341 -24.41 -1.78 -14.79
N VAL A 342 -25.35 -1.49 -15.69
CA VAL A 342 -26.05 -0.19 -15.80
C VAL A 342 -27.46 -0.26 -15.20
N ARG A 343 -28.22 -1.33 -15.46
CA ARG A 343 -29.64 -1.49 -15.14
C ARG A 343 -29.93 -2.92 -14.67
N GLN A 344 -30.50 -3.07 -13.48
CA GLN A 344 -30.85 -4.37 -12.87
C GLN A 344 -32.25 -4.87 -13.25
N PHE A 345 -32.71 -4.59 -14.48
CA PHE A 345 -34.02 -5.00 -14.98
C PHE A 345 -33.94 -5.49 -16.42
N CYS A 346 -34.86 -6.37 -16.76
CA CYS A 346 -34.94 -6.98 -18.08
C CYS A 346 -35.21 -5.91 -19.15
N PRO A 347 -34.40 -5.86 -20.24
CA PRO A 347 -34.63 -4.94 -21.35
C PRO A 347 -36.02 -5.07 -22.00
N VAL A 348 -36.60 -6.29 -21.96
CA VAL A 348 -37.84 -6.62 -22.66
C VAL A 348 -39.07 -6.42 -21.78
N CYS A 349 -39.12 -7.06 -20.59
CA CYS A 349 -40.28 -6.97 -19.69
C CYS A 349 -40.12 -6.01 -18.51
N ARG A 350 -38.93 -5.45 -18.29
CA ARG A 350 -38.60 -4.58 -17.13
C ARG A 350 -38.79 -5.21 -15.75
N GLU A 351 -38.99 -6.52 -15.67
CA GLU A 351 -38.91 -7.25 -14.41
C GLU A 351 -37.49 -7.20 -13.84
N THR A 352 -37.38 -7.21 -12.52
CA THR A 352 -36.09 -7.20 -11.82
C THR A 352 -35.32 -8.50 -12.10
N LEU A 353 -34.09 -8.35 -12.59
CA LEU A 353 -33.19 -9.44 -12.96
C LEU A 353 -32.26 -9.87 -11.83
#